data_AF-A0A978S8T3-F1
#
_entry.id   AF-A0A978S8T3-F1
#
_cell.length_a   1.000
_cell.length_b   1.000
_cell.length_c   1.000
_cell.angle_alpha   90.00
_cell.angle_beta   90.00
_cell.angle_gamma   90.00
#
_symmetry.space_group_name_H-M   'P 1'
#
loop_
_entity.id
_entity.type
_entity.pdbx_description
1 polymer ?
#
loop_
_entity_poly.entity_id
_entity_poly.type
_entity_poly.pdbx_seq_one_letter_code
_entity_poly.pdbx_strand_id
1 'polypeptide(L)'
;MNTAERDLRLEMLNSLLTTPHRKLEDVAEIHQLMVELDPLFYGHLAVWYQRHGDVRDHKEVFLGHLLASGLEEHRDAGFVMVQEFAPYQVARIVDFM
;
A
#
# COMPACT_ATOMS: atom_id res chain seq x y z
N MET A 1 -20.64 1.21 9.94
CA MET A 1 -20.12 1.42 8.57
C MET A 1 -21.30 1.75 7.68
N ASN A 2 -21.29 2.90 7.01
CA ASN A 2 -22.36 3.29 6.08
C ASN A 2 -22.14 2.57 4.72
N THR A 3 -23.19 2.37 3.93
CA THR A 3 -23.14 1.72 2.61
C THR A 3 -22.10 2.37 1.68
N ALA A 4 -22.06 3.70 1.63
CA ALA A 4 -21.08 4.43 0.80
C ALA A 4 -19.62 4.15 1.19
N GLU A 5 -19.31 4.07 2.48
CA GLU A 5 -17.97 3.74 2.98
C GLU A 5 -17.59 2.29 2.62
N ARG A 6 -18.55 1.37 2.72
CA ARG A 6 -18.37 -0.03 2.34
C ARG A 6 -18.09 -0.16 0.85
N ASP A 7 -18.87 0.50 0.01
CA ASP A 7 -18.75 0.42 -1.44
C ASP A 7 -17.41 0.99 -1.90
N LEU A 8 -17.00 2.15 -1.36
CA LEU A 8 -15.67 2.72 -1.60
C LEU A 8 -14.55 1.73 -1.25
N ARG A 9 -14.56 1.16 -0.05
CA ARG A 9 -13.50 0.23 0.39
C ARG A 9 -13.51 -1.08 -0.41
N LEU A 10 -14.67 -1.54 -0.87
CA LEU A 10 -14.76 -2.68 -1.78
C LEU A 10 -14.16 -2.37 -3.14
N GLU A 11 -14.41 -1.19 -3.69
CA GLU A 11 -13.78 -0.73 -4.94
C GLU A 11 -12.25 -0.66 -4.79
N MET A 12 -11.75 -0.12 -3.67
CA MET A 12 -10.33 -0.11 -3.35
C MET A 12 -9.77 -1.55 -3.35
N LEU A 13 -10.38 -2.47 -2.60
CA LEU A 13 -9.93 -3.87 -2.55
C LEU A 13 -9.98 -4.56 -3.92
N ASN A 14 -11.01 -4.32 -4.72
CA ASN A 14 -11.14 -4.88 -6.06
C ASN A 14 -10.02 -4.43 -6.99
N SER A 15 -9.53 -3.19 -6.83
CA SER A 15 -8.42 -2.68 -7.64
C SER A 15 -7.08 -3.36 -7.32
N LEU A 16 -6.95 -4.04 -6.17
CA LEU A 16 -5.78 -4.86 -5.82
C LEU A 16 -5.83 -6.28 -6.41
N LEU A 17 -6.92 -6.63 -7.12
CA LEU A 17 -7.06 -7.93 -7.78
C LEU A 17 -6.37 -7.95 -9.15
N THR A 18 -5.85 -6.81 -9.62
CA THR A 18 -5.04 -6.74 -10.84
C THR A 18 -3.57 -6.95 -10.48
N THR A 19 -2.88 -7.83 -11.20
CA THR A 19 -1.45 -8.07 -10.96
C THR A 19 -0.62 -7.09 -11.79
N PRO A 20 0.18 -6.21 -11.17
CA PRO A 20 1.19 -5.45 -11.91
C PRO A 20 2.23 -6.45 -12.41
N HIS A 21 2.45 -6.51 -13.72
CA HIS A 21 3.44 -7.41 -14.32
C HIS A 21 4.88 -6.85 -14.14
N ARG A 22 5.30 -6.61 -12.88
CA ARG A 22 6.59 -6.01 -12.46
C ARG A 22 6.79 -4.53 -12.80
N LYS A 23 5.72 -3.80 -13.08
CA LYS A 23 5.72 -2.34 -13.23
C LYS A 23 5.01 -1.75 -12.02
N LEU A 24 5.80 -1.27 -11.06
CA LEU A 24 5.26 -0.70 -9.81
C LEU A 24 4.49 0.60 -10.11
N GLU A 25 4.85 1.29 -11.19
CA GLU A 25 4.22 2.52 -11.67
C GLU A 25 2.76 2.28 -12.08
N ASP A 26 2.47 1.14 -12.70
CA ASP A 26 1.13 0.79 -13.18
C ASP A 26 0.10 0.65 -12.03
N VAL A 27 0.55 0.44 -10.79
CA VAL A 27 -0.29 0.36 -9.60
C VAL A 27 -0.12 1.54 -8.65
N ALA A 28 0.88 2.40 -8.88
CA ALA A 28 1.15 3.56 -8.04
C ALA A 28 -0.01 4.54 -8.01
N GLU A 29 -0.60 4.85 -9.17
CA GLU A 29 -1.73 5.78 -9.29
C GLU A 29 -2.94 5.31 -8.47
N ILE A 30 -3.20 4.00 -8.48
CA ILE A 30 -4.30 3.39 -7.72
C ILE A 30 -4.03 3.51 -6.22
N HIS A 31 -2.81 3.20 -5.77
CA HIS A 31 -2.45 3.33 -4.36
C HIS A 31 -2.46 4.78 -3.88
N GLN A 32 -2.02 5.73 -4.71
CA GLN A 32 -2.07 7.16 -4.41
C GLN A 32 -3.51 7.63 -4.24
N LEU A 33 -4.40 7.26 -5.16
CA LEU A 33 -5.83 7.56 -5.08
C LEU A 33 -6.43 6.99 -3.78
N MET A 34 -6.04 5.78 -3.39
CA MET A 34 -6.53 5.19 -2.14
C MET A 34 -6.11 5.97 -0.89
N VAL A 35 -4.85 6.41 -0.85
CA VAL A 35 -4.33 7.24 0.25
C VAL A 35 -5.12 8.54 0.36
N GLU A 36 -5.44 9.16 -0.78
CA GLU A 36 -6.21 10.41 -0.81
C GLU A 36 -7.68 10.23 -0.40
N LEU A 37 -8.30 9.11 -0.77
CA LEU A 37 -9.72 8.83 -0.50
C LEU A 37 -9.99 8.39 0.94
N ASP A 38 -9.19 7.47 1.48
CA ASP A 38 -9.35 6.97 2.86
C ASP A 38 -7.97 6.57 3.44
N PRO A 39 -7.18 7.54 3.95
CA PRO A 39 -5.83 7.29 4.44
C PRO A 39 -5.82 6.39 5.68
N LEU A 40 -6.86 6.46 6.52
CA LEU A 40 -6.98 5.59 7.69
C LEU A 40 -7.16 4.14 7.27
N PHE A 41 -8.06 3.88 6.33
CA PHE A 41 -8.24 2.53 5.79
C PHE A 41 -7.00 2.05 5.05
N TYR A 42 -6.34 2.90 4.26
CA TYR A 42 -5.13 2.54 3.54
C TYR A 42 -4.01 2.05 4.49
N GLY A 43 -3.79 2.75 5.60
CA GLY A 43 -2.81 2.35 6.61
C GLY A 43 -3.12 0.98 7.22
N HIS A 44 -4.38 0.74 7.60
CA HIS A 44 -4.80 -0.56 8.11
C HIS A 44 -4.70 -1.67 7.05
N LEU A 45 -5.06 -1.36 5.81
CA LEU A 45 -5.00 -2.27 4.69
C LEU A 45 -3.56 -2.67 4.38
N ALA A 46 -2.61 -1.71 4.40
CA ALA A 46 -1.20 -1.97 4.19
C ALA A 46 -0.63 -2.99 5.19
N VAL A 47 -0.90 -2.79 6.48
CA VAL A 47 -0.47 -3.71 7.56
C VAL A 47 -1.13 -5.08 7.41
N TRP A 48 -2.43 -5.10 7.08
CA TRP A 48 -3.14 -6.36 6.85
C TRP A 48 -2.58 -7.12 5.63
N TYR A 49 -2.33 -6.42 4.52
CA TYR A 49 -1.86 -6.97 3.25
C TYR A 49 -0.42 -7.48 3.34
N GLN A 50 0.44 -6.84 4.13
CA GLN A 50 1.78 -7.37 4.41
C GLN A 50 1.73 -8.81 4.94
N ARG A 51 0.78 -9.09 5.83
CA ARG A 51 0.63 -10.39 6.49
C ARG A 51 -0.19 -11.42 5.70
N HIS A 52 -1.19 -10.97 4.93
CA HIS A 52 -2.17 -11.86 4.31
C HIS A 52 -2.21 -11.79 2.78
N GLY A 53 -1.62 -10.75 2.19
CA GLY A 53 -1.55 -10.59 0.74
C GLY A 53 -0.46 -11.45 0.10
N ASP A 54 -0.72 -11.90 -1.12
CA ASP A 54 0.18 -12.79 -1.85
C ASP A 54 1.04 -12.06 -2.89
N VAL A 55 0.57 -10.93 -3.41
CA VAL A 55 1.26 -10.21 -4.48
C VAL A 55 2.34 -9.31 -3.88
N ARG A 56 3.60 -9.65 -4.15
CA ARG A 56 4.77 -8.92 -3.63
C ARG A 56 4.79 -7.45 -4.00
N ASP A 57 4.52 -7.12 -5.26
CA ASP A 57 4.61 -5.74 -5.74
C ASP A 57 3.65 -4.81 -4.98
N HIS A 58 2.44 -5.27 -4.62
CA HIS A 58 1.55 -4.48 -3.74
C HIS A 58 2.15 -4.23 -2.35
N LYS A 59 2.86 -5.19 -1.76
CA LYS A 59 3.53 -4.98 -0.46
C LYS A 59 4.60 -3.89 -0.55
N GLU A 60 5.36 -3.88 -1.63
CA GLU A 60 6.40 -2.88 -1.89
C GLU A 60 5.77 -1.49 -2.11
N VAL A 61 4.71 -1.39 -2.91
CA VAL A 61 4.00 -0.12 -3.17
C VAL A 61 3.30 0.42 -1.93
N PHE A 62 2.65 -0.44 -1.13
CA PHE A 62 2.09 -0.04 0.16
C PHE A 62 3.15 0.58 1.05
N LEU A 63 4.29 -0.08 1.18
CA LEU A 63 5.37 0.39 2.04
C LEU A 63 5.96 1.72 1.55
N GLY A 64 6.16 1.88 0.24
CA GLY A 64 6.61 3.15 -0.35
C GLY A 64 5.68 4.31 -0.01
N HIS A 65 4.36 4.13 -0.19
CA HIS A 65 3.38 5.16 0.16
C HIS A 65 3.32 5.44 1.66
N LEU A 66 3.45 4.43 2.52
CA LEU A 66 3.49 4.63 3.97
C LEU A 66 4.71 5.50 4.37
N LEU A 67 5.89 5.19 3.83
CA LEU A 67 7.13 5.92 4.13
C LEU A 67 7.11 7.35 3.58
N ALA A 68 6.48 7.58 2.43
CA ALA A 68 6.33 8.91 1.81
C ALA A 68 5.12 9.71 2.33
N SER A 69 4.28 9.11 3.16
CA SER A 69 3.00 9.72 3.58
C SER A 69 3.19 11.01 4.38
N GLY A 70 2.25 11.94 4.20
CA GLY A 70 2.14 13.15 5.03
C GLY A 70 1.74 12.85 6.48
N LEU A 71 1.15 11.68 6.75
CA LEU A 71 0.73 11.27 8.10
C LEU A 71 1.88 10.61 8.86
N GLU A 72 2.10 11.03 10.11
CA GLU A 72 3.18 10.49 10.95
C GLU A 72 2.96 9.01 11.26
N GLU A 73 1.72 8.62 11.53
CA GLU A 73 1.34 7.24 11.86
C GLU A 73 1.61 6.28 10.70
N HIS A 74 1.49 6.76 9.45
CA HIS A 74 1.85 5.97 8.27
C HIS A 74 3.35 5.76 8.20
N ARG A 75 4.15 6.81 8.41
CA ARG A 75 5.62 6.72 8.36
C ARG A 75 6.16 5.82 9.47
N ASP A 76 5.60 5.91 10.67
CA ASP A 76 5.96 5.05 11.80
C ASP A 76 5.65 3.58 11.50
N ALA A 77 4.46 3.29 10.98
CA ALA A 77 4.09 1.94 10.57
C ALA A 77 5.01 1.43 9.44
N GLY A 78 5.29 2.26 8.44
CA GLY A 78 6.22 1.94 7.36
C GLY A 78 7.62 1.63 7.87
N PHE A 79 8.13 2.40 8.82
CA PHE A 79 9.46 2.20 9.40
C PHE A 79 9.58 0.87 10.16
N VAL A 80 8.52 0.43 10.84
CA VAL A 80 8.49 -0.90 11.47
C VAL A 80 8.38 -1.99 10.40
N MET A 81 7.51 -1.81 9.41
CA MET A 81 7.27 -2.82 8.37
C MET A 81 8.49 -3.09 7.49
N VAL A 82 9.29 -2.06 7.14
CA VAL A 82 10.46 -2.23 6.26
C VAL A 82 11.51 -3.19 6.84
N GLN A 83 11.56 -3.36 8.16
CA GLN A 83 12.49 -4.28 8.82
C GLN A 83 12.24 -5.76 8.44
N GLU A 84 11.04 -6.09 7.94
CA GLU A 84 10.68 -7.45 7.50
C GLU A 84 11.06 -7.73 6.03
N PHE A 85 11.50 -6.72 5.28
CA PHE A 85 11.81 -6.83 3.86
C PHE A 85 13.27 -7.22 3.63
N ALA A 86 13.52 -8.08 2.64
CA ALA A 86 14.89 -8.39 2.23
C ALA A 86 15.57 -7.16 1.59
N PRO A 87 16.90 -6.99 1.68
CA PRO A 87 17.58 -5.79 1.19
C PRO A 87 17.30 -5.43 -0.27
N TYR A 88 17.15 -6.42 -1.16
CA TYR A 88 16.82 -6.17 -2.56
C TYR A 88 15.40 -5.61 -2.76
N GLN A 89 14.46 -5.93 -1.87
CA GLN A 89 13.11 -5.37 -1.90
C GLN A 89 13.12 -3.95 -1.36
N VAL A 90 13.89 -3.70 -0.30
CA VAL A 90 14.10 -2.33 0.22
C VAL A 90 14.68 -1.44 -0.87
N ALA A 91 15.67 -1.92 -1.64
CA ALA A 91 16.20 -1.20 -2.79
C ALA A 91 15.11 -0.86 -3.82
N ARG A 92 14.26 -1.84 -4.20
CA ARG A 92 13.13 -1.60 -5.11
C ARG A 92 12.14 -0.56 -4.57
N ILE A 93 11.86 -0.56 -3.27
CA ILE A 93 10.96 0.41 -2.64
C ILE A 93 11.57 1.81 -2.69
N VAL A 94 12.87 1.94 -2.40
CA VAL A 94 13.58 3.23 -2.48
C VAL A 94 13.64 3.74 -3.92
N ASP A 95 13.87 2.85 -4.90
CA ASP A 95 13.87 3.21 -6.33
C ASP A 95 12.48 3.63 -6.83
N PHE A 96 11.41 3.16 -6.17
CA PHE A 96 10.02 3.49 -6.49
C PHE A 96 9.57 4.86 -5.94
N MET A 97 10.12 5.28 -4.80
CA MET A 97 9.80 6.55 -4.12
C MET A 97 10.39 7.76 -4.84
#